data_AF-A0A7G8XA35-F1
#
_entry.id   AF-A0A7G8XA35-F1
#
_cell.length_a   1.000
_cell.length_b   1.000
_cell.length_c   1.000
_cell.angle_alpha   90.00
_cell.angle_beta   90.00
_cell.angle_gamma   90.00
#
_symmetry.space_group_name_H-M   'P 1'
#
loop_
_entity.id
_entity.type
_entity.pdbx_description
1 polymer ?
#
loop_
_entity_poly.entity_id
_entity_poly.type
_entity_poly.pdbx_seq_one_letter_code
_entity_poly.pdbx_strand_id
1 'polypeptide(L)'
;MLATTLESYLGDKILELSKEVRQEMLTQIGNPDSYFRDELIYRSFGKVIASNQLNSEEIQNLLETVLQEDYLFYGIGESGTDTVFTRSFSALVIAAVIEYDIEKQIVNPELVQYTVNKVIRYMREEKDTRGFIQGNGWAHAIAHGADALDALAKHPLLKKEDISRILHAVQYSLLRQVDYLDEEEERLAIILASLIKHQDAEKVIRVWIEELAGMVETEMLENKGSLDAYHVQRTVKNFLKSVFVILSSKGIGKKVNSDVFKVLEKWMWMYLN
;
A
#
# COMPACT_ATOMS: atom_id res chain seq x y z
N MET A 1 16.38 -25.16 -8.18
CA MET A 1 17.51 -24.41 -8.78
C MET A 1 17.36 -22.92 -8.53
N LEU A 2 16.17 -22.33 -8.70
CA LEU A 2 15.92 -20.91 -8.48
C LEU A 2 16.43 -20.38 -7.12
N ALA A 3 16.08 -21.02 -5.99
CA ALA A 3 16.51 -20.56 -4.66
C ALA A 3 18.03 -20.37 -4.55
N THR A 4 18.83 -21.38 -4.94
CA THR A 4 20.30 -21.31 -4.93
C THR A 4 20.85 -20.21 -5.84
N THR A 5 20.19 -19.97 -6.98
CA THR A 5 20.55 -18.87 -7.89
C THR A 5 20.30 -17.52 -7.23
N LEU A 6 19.14 -17.33 -6.58
CA LEU A 6 18.79 -16.09 -5.90
C LEU A 6 19.67 -15.84 -4.68
N GLU A 7 19.99 -16.87 -3.88
CA GLU A 7 20.97 -16.78 -2.80
C GLU A 7 22.34 -16.33 -3.30
N SER A 8 22.79 -16.88 -4.44
CA SER A 8 24.06 -16.49 -5.06
C SER A 8 24.04 -15.05 -5.58
N TYR A 9 22.93 -14.64 -6.19
CA TYR A 9 22.72 -13.27 -6.67
C TYR A 9 22.68 -12.26 -5.52
N LEU A 10 21.93 -12.56 -4.46
CA LEU A 10 21.82 -11.70 -3.28
C LEU A 10 23.14 -11.64 -2.50
N GLY A 11 23.94 -12.70 -2.53
CA GLY A 11 25.30 -12.75 -1.99
C GLY A 11 26.39 -12.21 -2.93
N ASP A 12 26.03 -11.51 -4.01
CA ASP A 12 26.93 -10.90 -5.00
C ASP A 12 27.91 -11.88 -5.70
N LYS A 13 27.63 -13.18 -5.64
CA LYS A 13 28.40 -14.22 -6.35
C LYS A 13 28.09 -14.25 -7.84
N ILE A 14 26.91 -13.74 -8.22
CA ILE A 14 26.48 -13.54 -9.60
C ILE A 14 25.98 -12.10 -9.71
N LEU A 15 26.36 -11.41 -10.78
CA LEU A 15 26.07 -9.99 -10.97
C LEU A 15 24.71 -9.73 -11.62
N GLU A 16 24.22 -10.65 -12.45
CA GLU A 16 22.99 -10.46 -13.23
C GLU A 16 22.11 -11.72 -13.21
N LEU A 17 20.79 -11.50 -13.21
CA LEU A 17 19.80 -12.57 -13.39
C LEU A 17 19.39 -12.68 -14.84
N SER A 18 19.36 -13.89 -15.39
CA SER A 18 18.85 -14.13 -16.75
C SER A 18 17.35 -13.83 -16.84
N LYS A 19 16.85 -13.60 -18.06
CA LYS A 19 15.43 -13.36 -18.30
C LYS A 19 14.56 -14.52 -17.82
N GLU A 20 15.03 -15.76 -17.99
CA GLU A 20 14.35 -16.99 -17.56
C GLU A 20 14.23 -17.04 -16.04
N VAL A 21 15.30 -16.69 -15.31
CA VAL A 21 15.29 -16.63 -13.85
C VAL A 21 14.31 -15.57 -13.36
N ARG A 22 14.29 -14.39 -13.97
CA ARG A 22 13.32 -13.33 -13.63
C ARG A 22 11.88 -13.75 -13.93
N GLN A 23 11.66 -14.52 -14.99
CA GLN A 23 10.33 -15.08 -15.29
C GLN A 23 9.92 -16.14 -14.27
N GLU A 24 10.84 -16.99 -13.83
CA GLU A 24 10.58 -17.99 -12.78
C GLU A 24 10.30 -17.30 -11.42
N MET A 25 10.98 -16.19 -11.12
CA MET A 25 10.65 -15.36 -9.95
C MET A 25 9.21 -14.84 -10.01
N LEU A 26 8.77 -14.35 -11.18
CA LEU A 26 7.40 -13.88 -11.36
C LEU A 26 6.37 -14.98 -11.13
N THR A 27 6.59 -16.20 -11.65
CA THR A 27 5.64 -17.31 -11.42
C THR A 27 5.59 -17.77 -9.97
N GLN A 28 6.62 -17.47 -9.18
CA GLN A 28 6.73 -17.82 -7.77
C GLN A 28 6.48 -16.64 -6.83
N ILE A 29 6.03 -15.49 -7.34
CA ILE A 29 5.87 -14.24 -6.56
C ILE A 29 4.94 -14.40 -5.34
N GLY A 30 3.98 -15.32 -5.41
CA GLY A 30 3.03 -15.63 -4.33
C GLY A 30 3.31 -16.95 -3.60
N ASN A 31 4.55 -17.44 -3.58
CA ASN A 31 4.86 -18.73 -2.95
C ASN A 31 4.50 -18.72 -1.43
N PRO A 32 3.83 -19.76 -0.89
CA PRO A 32 3.51 -19.83 0.54
C PRO A 32 4.72 -19.87 1.48
N ASP A 33 5.88 -20.33 0.99
CA ASP A 33 7.14 -20.28 1.74
C ASP A 33 7.67 -18.85 1.82
N SER A 34 7.54 -18.23 3.00
CA SER A 34 8.00 -16.87 3.28
C SER A 34 9.48 -16.64 3.04
N TYR A 35 10.36 -17.62 3.29
CA TYR A 35 11.78 -17.45 3.03
C TYR A 35 12.02 -17.31 1.53
N PHE A 36 11.38 -18.17 0.74
CA PHE A 36 11.53 -18.13 -0.70
C PHE A 36 10.90 -16.87 -1.32
N ARG A 37 9.72 -16.48 -0.84
CA ARG A 37 8.98 -15.32 -1.35
C ARG A 37 9.59 -13.99 -0.93
N ASP A 38 9.86 -13.79 0.35
CA ASP A 38 10.23 -12.49 0.92
C ASP A 38 11.74 -12.27 0.79
N GLU A 39 12.53 -13.22 1.30
CA GLU A 39 13.99 -13.07 1.42
C GLU A 39 14.71 -13.31 0.09
N LEU A 40 14.17 -14.18 -0.76
CA LEU A 40 14.79 -14.50 -2.05
C LEU A 40 14.12 -13.74 -3.21
N ILE A 41 12.83 -13.97 -3.48
CA ILE A 41 12.18 -13.42 -4.68
C ILE A 41 12.01 -11.91 -4.60
N TYR A 42 11.29 -11.40 -3.59
CA TYR A 42 11.01 -9.96 -3.48
C TYR A 42 12.30 -9.14 -3.35
N ARG A 43 13.23 -9.57 -2.49
CA ARG A 43 14.54 -8.92 -2.34
C ARG A 43 15.33 -8.91 -3.65
N SER A 44 15.26 -9.98 -4.44
CA SER A 44 15.91 -10.02 -5.76
C SER A 44 15.25 -9.06 -6.75
N PHE A 45 13.92 -8.92 -6.76
CA PHE A 45 13.24 -7.88 -7.56
C PHE A 45 13.73 -6.48 -7.18
N GLY A 46 13.75 -6.17 -5.88
CA GLY A 46 14.25 -4.88 -5.39
C GLY A 46 15.68 -4.60 -5.86
N LYS A 47 16.57 -5.59 -5.76
CA LYS A 47 17.96 -5.47 -6.22
C LYS A 47 18.07 -5.31 -7.74
N VAL A 48 17.35 -6.10 -8.52
CA VAL A 48 17.36 -6.03 -10.00
C VAL A 48 16.87 -4.66 -10.49
N ILE A 49 15.78 -4.16 -9.90
CA ILE A 49 15.22 -2.84 -10.25
C ILE A 49 16.22 -1.73 -9.88
N ALA A 50 16.71 -1.72 -8.64
CA ALA A 50 17.60 -0.66 -8.15
C ALA A 50 18.99 -0.65 -8.82
N SER A 51 19.47 -1.79 -9.29
CA SER A 51 20.79 -1.92 -9.92
C SER A 51 20.86 -1.42 -11.37
N ASN A 52 19.76 -0.93 -11.95
CA ASN A 52 19.65 -0.49 -13.35
C ASN A 52 20.02 -1.60 -14.36
N GLN A 53 19.86 -2.88 -13.98
CA GLN A 53 20.10 -4.01 -14.88
C GLN A 53 19.02 -4.13 -15.95
N LEU A 54 17.81 -3.63 -15.67
CA LEU A 54 16.68 -3.66 -16.59
C LEU A 54 16.65 -2.37 -17.41
N ASN A 55 16.47 -2.53 -18.72
CA ASN A 55 16.18 -1.38 -19.58
C ASN A 55 14.71 -0.92 -19.43
N SER A 56 14.37 0.21 -20.05
CA SER A 56 13.02 0.80 -19.97
C SER A 56 11.92 -0.14 -20.47
N GLU A 57 12.17 -0.95 -21.51
CA GLU A 57 11.20 -1.92 -22.02
C GLU A 57 10.98 -3.04 -21.00
N GLU A 58 12.04 -3.54 -20.37
CA GLU A 58 11.95 -4.59 -19.35
C GLU A 58 11.24 -4.12 -18.08
N ILE A 59 11.47 -2.88 -17.64
CA ILE A 59 10.76 -2.29 -16.50
C ILE A 59 9.26 -2.12 -16.80
N GLN A 60 8.92 -1.61 -17.99
CA GLN A 60 7.52 -1.43 -18.39
C GLN A 60 6.81 -2.78 -18.54
N ASN A 61 7.46 -3.78 -19.17
CA ASN A 61 6.92 -5.14 -19.28
C ASN A 61 6.69 -5.79 -17.91
N LEU A 62 7.61 -5.60 -16.95
CA LEU A 62 7.44 -6.08 -15.59
C LEU A 62 6.20 -5.45 -14.94
N LEU A 63 6.07 -4.11 -15.01
CA LEU A 63 4.93 -3.37 -14.47
C LEU A 63 3.61 -3.82 -15.10
N GLU A 64 3.55 -3.91 -16.43
CA GLU A 64 2.38 -4.37 -17.15
C GLU A 64 1.97 -5.79 -16.74
N THR A 65 2.93 -6.68 -16.52
CA THR A 65 2.68 -8.06 -16.09
C THR A 65 2.05 -8.10 -14.70
N VAL A 66 2.65 -7.44 -13.70
CA VAL A 66 2.15 -7.50 -12.32
C VAL A 66 0.81 -6.77 -12.15
N LEU A 67 0.40 -5.92 -13.10
CA LEU A 67 -0.91 -5.24 -13.13
C LEU A 67 -2.06 -6.10 -13.69
N GLN A 68 -1.78 -7.30 -14.21
CA GLN A 68 -2.79 -8.16 -14.83
C GLN A 68 -3.68 -8.89 -13.80
N GLU A 69 -4.77 -9.47 -14.28
CA GLU A 69 -5.73 -10.20 -13.44
C GLU A 69 -5.10 -11.43 -12.75
N ASP A 70 -4.13 -12.07 -13.40
CA ASP A 70 -3.41 -13.23 -12.84
C ASP A 70 -2.36 -12.85 -11.78
N TYR A 71 -2.18 -11.55 -11.51
CA TYR A 71 -1.21 -11.01 -10.56
C TYR A 71 -1.89 -10.12 -9.52
N LEU A 72 -1.94 -8.80 -9.71
CA LEU A 72 -2.55 -7.85 -8.76
C LEU A 72 -4.01 -8.18 -8.40
N PHE A 73 -4.74 -8.91 -9.25
CA PHE A 73 -6.13 -9.32 -8.96
C PHE A 73 -6.29 -10.83 -8.75
N TYR A 74 -5.20 -11.57 -8.54
CA TYR A 74 -5.26 -13.02 -8.37
C TYR A 74 -6.04 -13.40 -7.10
N GLY A 75 -7.20 -14.03 -7.30
CA GLY A 75 -8.12 -14.35 -6.21
C GLY A 75 -8.68 -13.11 -5.50
N ILE A 76 -8.78 -11.96 -6.17
CA ILE A 76 -9.27 -10.72 -5.55
C ILE A 76 -10.66 -10.92 -4.94
N GLY A 77 -10.83 -10.44 -3.72
CA GLY A 77 -12.07 -10.59 -2.95
C GLY A 77 -12.17 -11.91 -2.16
N GLU A 78 -11.24 -12.86 -2.34
CA GLU A 78 -11.06 -13.97 -1.41
C GLU A 78 -10.35 -13.50 -0.13
N SER A 79 -10.58 -14.25 0.96
CA SER A 79 -9.83 -14.10 2.21
C SER A 79 -9.58 -15.49 2.80
N GLY A 80 -8.47 -15.65 3.51
CA GLY A 80 -8.15 -16.91 4.22
C GLY A 80 -7.38 -17.93 3.38
N THR A 81 -7.17 -17.68 2.09
CA THR A 81 -6.44 -18.56 1.15
C THR A 81 -5.03 -18.03 0.86
N ASP A 82 -4.14 -18.88 0.35
CA ASP A 82 -2.78 -18.47 -0.02
C ASP A 82 -2.73 -17.62 -1.30
N THR A 83 -3.86 -17.43 -2.00
CA THR A 83 -3.96 -16.58 -3.19
C THR A 83 -3.59 -15.11 -2.89
N VAL A 84 -3.69 -14.71 -1.62
CA VAL A 84 -3.31 -13.37 -1.13
C VAL A 84 -1.86 -13.02 -1.45
N PHE A 85 -0.95 -13.98 -1.39
CA PHE A 85 0.48 -13.70 -1.55
C PHE A 85 0.79 -13.20 -2.96
N THR A 86 0.16 -13.76 -4.00
CA THR A 86 0.40 -13.32 -5.39
C THR A 86 0.02 -11.86 -5.57
N ARG A 87 -1.21 -11.46 -5.21
CA ARG A 87 -1.67 -10.08 -5.41
C ARG A 87 -0.96 -9.08 -4.49
N SER A 88 -0.68 -9.49 -3.26
CA SER A 88 0.03 -8.66 -2.28
C SER A 88 1.48 -8.38 -2.70
N PHE A 89 2.23 -9.40 -3.14
CA PHE A 89 3.61 -9.21 -3.58
C PHE A 89 3.69 -8.57 -4.97
N SER A 90 2.65 -8.72 -5.80
CA SER A 90 2.50 -7.92 -7.02
C SER A 90 2.41 -6.42 -6.68
N ALA A 91 1.64 -6.04 -5.66
CA ALA A 91 1.57 -4.65 -5.19
C ALA A 91 2.93 -4.12 -4.70
N LEU A 92 3.73 -4.93 -3.99
CA LEU A 92 5.09 -4.55 -3.61
C LEU A 92 6.03 -4.34 -4.80
N VAL A 93 5.97 -5.20 -5.81
CA VAL A 93 6.76 -5.03 -7.04
C VAL A 93 6.33 -3.76 -7.77
N ILE A 94 5.03 -3.47 -7.84
CA ILE A 94 4.52 -2.21 -8.37
C ILE A 94 5.11 -1.02 -7.61
N ALA A 95 5.07 -1.05 -6.27
CA ALA A 95 5.65 0.01 -5.44
C ALA A 95 7.15 0.22 -5.77
N ALA A 96 7.93 -0.85 -5.86
CA ALA A 96 9.36 -0.79 -6.17
C ALA A 96 9.63 -0.22 -7.57
N VAL A 97 8.84 -0.59 -8.58
CA VAL A 97 8.97 -0.05 -9.94
C VAL A 97 8.60 1.43 -9.98
N ILE A 98 7.52 1.83 -9.32
CA ILE A 98 7.10 3.24 -9.29
C ILE A 98 8.10 4.10 -8.53
N GLU A 99 8.62 3.66 -7.39
CA GLU A 99 9.68 4.38 -6.67
C GLU A 99 10.93 4.58 -7.54
N TYR A 100 11.33 3.55 -8.28
CA TYR A 100 12.42 3.67 -9.25
C TYR A 100 12.09 4.66 -10.37
N ASP A 101 10.85 4.64 -10.88
CA ASP A 101 10.42 5.51 -11.97
C ASP A 101 10.30 7.00 -11.56
N ILE A 102 10.02 7.31 -10.28
CA ILE A 102 10.02 8.70 -9.78
C ILE A 102 11.34 9.41 -10.13
N GLU A 103 12.47 8.71 -9.99
CA GLU A 103 13.79 9.27 -10.29
C GLU A 103 14.16 9.14 -11.77
N LYS A 104 13.80 8.03 -12.42
CA LYS A 104 14.27 7.68 -13.76
C LYS A 104 13.40 8.23 -14.88
N GLN A 105 12.09 8.33 -14.66
CA GLN A 105 11.08 8.80 -15.62
C GLN A 105 11.16 8.04 -16.95
N ILE A 106 11.15 6.70 -16.87
CA ILE A 106 11.31 5.77 -17.99
C ILE A 106 10.02 4.99 -18.31
N VAL A 107 9.01 5.02 -17.44
CA VAL A 107 7.68 4.45 -17.68
C VAL A 107 6.85 5.47 -18.44
N ASN A 108 6.15 5.03 -19.49
CA ASN A 108 5.31 5.93 -20.26
C ASN A 108 4.15 6.52 -19.41
N PRO A 109 3.74 7.78 -19.65
CA PRO A 109 2.69 8.42 -18.87
C PRO A 109 1.34 7.69 -18.86
N GLU A 110 0.96 7.05 -19.97
CA GLU A 110 -0.28 6.27 -20.03
C GLU A 110 -0.26 5.07 -19.08
N LEU A 111 0.88 4.38 -18.97
CA LEU A 111 1.09 3.23 -18.10
C LEU A 111 1.16 3.66 -16.63
N VAL A 112 1.75 4.80 -16.31
CA VAL A 112 1.67 5.37 -14.95
C VAL A 112 0.20 5.61 -14.58
N GLN A 113 -0.58 6.25 -15.44
CA GLN A 113 -1.99 6.49 -15.17
C GLN A 113 -2.80 5.19 -15.07
N TYR A 114 -2.49 4.20 -15.91
CA TYR A 114 -3.08 2.87 -15.84
C TYR A 114 -2.77 2.20 -14.49
N THR A 115 -1.53 2.33 -14.01
CA THR A 115 -1.10 1.85 -12.69
C THR A 115 -1.92 2.51 -11.58
N VAL A 116 -2.10 3.83 -11.60
CA VAL A 116 -2.96 4.55 -10.63
C VAL A 116 -4.36 3.94 -10.59
N ASN A 117 -4.97 3.72 -11.76
CA ASN A 117 -6.32 3.16 -11.85
C ASN A 117 -6.40 1.74 -11.28
N LYS A 118 -5.41 0.90 -11.56
CA LYS A 118 -5.37 -0.50 -11.12
C LYS A 118 -5.10 -0.63 -9.63
N VAL A 119 -4.17 0.14 -9.06
CA VAL A 119 -3.88 0.11 -7.61
C VAL A 119 -5.08 0.65 -6.81
N ILE A 120 -5.76 1.71 -7.27
CA ILE A 120 -6.99 2.20 -6.63
C ILE A 120 -8.09 1.14 -6.68
N ARG A 121 -8.25 0.43 -7.80
CA ARG A 121 -9.20 -0.69 -7.92
C ARG A 121 -8.85 -1.80 -6.93
N TYR A 122 -7.59 -2.22 -6.88
CA TYR A 122 -7.09 -3.24 -5.97
C TYR A 122 -7.45 -2.92 -4.52
N MET A 123 -7.15 -1.71 -4.04
CA MET A 123 -7.45 -1.29 -2.66
C MET A 123 -8.96 -1.30 -2.34
N ARG A 124 -9.81 -1.10 -3.34
CA ARG A 124 -11.28 -1.15 -3.20
C ARG A 124 -11.84 -2.57 -3.25
N GLU A 125 -11.20 -3.48 -3.99
CA GLU A 125 -11.71 -4.85 -4.20
C GLU A 125 -11.09 -5.87 -3.23
N GLU A 126 -9.90 -5.58 -2.67
CA GLU A 126 -9.24 -6.45 -1.70
C GLU A 126 -10.16 -6.72 -0.50
N LYS A 127 -10.13 -7.92 0.07
CA LYS A 127 -10.88 -8.26 1.29
C LYS A 127 -10.05 -8.95 2.35
N ASP A 128 -8.86 -9.43 1.99
CA ASP A 128 -7.94 -10.03 2.92
C ASP A 128 -7.17 -8.97 3.68
N THR A 129 -7.39 -8.91 4.98
CA THR A 129 -6.75 -7.96 5.89
C THR A 129 -5.79 -8.65 6.85
N ARG A 130 -5.40 -9.90 6.57
CA ARG A 130 -4.42 -10.62 7.39
C ARG A 130 -3.04 -9.97 7.21
N GLY A 131 -2.37 -9.72 8.32
CA GLY A 131 -0.96 -9.34 8.34
C GLY A 131 -0.05 -10.57 8.42
N PHE A 132 0.56 -10.83 9.58
CA PHE A 132 1.45 -11.98 9.76
C PHE A 132 0.67 -13.30 9.88
N ILE A 133 1.02 -14.28 9.06
CA ILE A 133 0.49 -15.64 9.13
C ILE A 133 1.61 -16.56 9.60
N GLN A 134 1.40 -17.24 10.74
CA GLN A 134 2.37 -18.20 11.26
C GLN A 134 2.67 -19.30 10.22
N GLY A 135 3.95 -19.46 9.89
CA GLY A 135 4.42 -20.42 8.89
C GLY A 135 4.53 -19.84 7.48
N ASN A 136 3.60 -18.97 7.08
CA ASN A 136 3.53 -18.43 5.71
C ASN A 136 4.10 -17.00 5.59
N GLY A 137 4.36 -16.31 6.70
CA GLY A 137 4.90 -14.95 6.74
C GLY A 137 3.86 -13.87 6.45
N TRP A 138 4.28 -12.76 5.87
CA TRP A 138 3.44 -11.57 5.68
C TRP A 138 2.46 -11.74 4.51
N ALA A 139 1.15 -11.74 4.79
CA ALA A 139 0.13 -11.57 3.76
C ALA A 139 0.01 -10.10 3.36
N HIS A 140 -0.27 -9.19 4.30
CA HIS A 140 -0.10 -7.73 4.15
C HIS A 140 -0.71 -7.11 2.88
N ALA A 141 -1.83 -7.65 2.37
CA ALA A 141 -2.40 -7.17 1.11
C ALA A 141 -2.75 -5.66 1.15
N ILE A 142 -3.31 -5.18 2.27
CA ILE A 142 -3.60 -3.76 2.49
C ILE A 142 -2.32 -2.94 2.68
N ALA A 143 -1.36 -3.43 3.47
CA ALA A 143 -0.07 -2.77 3.70
C ALA A 143 0.72 -2.59 2.40
N HIS A 144 0.87 -3.64 1.59
CA HIS A 144 1.59 -3.58 0.31
C HIS A 144 0.84 -2.76 -0.74
N GLY A 145 -0.49 -2.76 -0.70
CA GLY A 145 -1.30 -1.83 -1.49
C GLY A 145 -1.11 -0.36 -1.08
N ALA A 146 -0.97 -0.10 0.22
CA ALA A 146 -0.66 1.22 0.74
C ALA A 146 0.74 1.69 0.28
N ASP A 147 1.74 0.80 0.24
CA ASP A 147 3.07 1.11 -0.31
C ASP A 147 3.00 1.51 -1.79
N ALA A 148 2.19 0.81 -2.59
CA ALA A 148 1.98 1.15 -3.99
C ALA A 148 1.28 2.51 -4.15
N LEU A 149 0.26 2.80 -3.34
CA LEU A 149 -0.40 4.11 -3.32
C LEU A 149 0.54 5.23 -2.84
N ASP A 150 1.42 4.97 -1.89
CA ASP A 150 2.41 5.92 -1.40
C ASP A 150 3.42 6.29 -2.50
N ALA A 151 3.95 5.28 -3.20
CA ALA A 151 4.84 5.51 -4.34
C ALA A 151 4.14 6.36 -5.43
N LEU A 152 2.89 6.02 -5.76
CA LEU A 152 2.10 6.80 -6.72
C LEU A 152 1.79 8.22 -6.23
N ALA A 153 1.56 8.42 -4.93
CA ALA A 153 1.33 9.74 -4.33
C ALA A 153 2.53 10.68 -4.47
N LYS A 154 3.75 10.13 -4.57
CA LYS A 154 5.00 10.89 -4.81
C LYS A 154 5.25 11.17 -6.29
N HIS A 155 4.60 10.43 -7.19
CA HIS A 155 4.92 10.45 -8.61
C HIS A 155 4.54 11.79 -9.28
N PRO A 156 5.42 12.40 -10.10
CA PRO A 156 5.16 13.71 -10.73
C PRO A 156 4.05 13.70 -11.77
N LEU A 157 3.72 12.52 -12.33
CA LEU A 157 2.62 12.35 -13.28
C LEU A 157 1.26 12.06 -12.63
N LEU A 158 1.16 12.08 -11.30
CA LEU A 158 -0.12 11.93 -10.62
C LEU A 158 -1.05 13.09 -10.97
N LYS A 159 -2.27 12.80 -11.42
CA LYS A 159 -3.24 13.85 -11.75
C LYS A 159 -3.96 14.36 -10.50
N LYS A 160 -4.43 15.60 -10.55
CA LYS A 160 -5.12 16.24 -9.41
C LYS A 160 -6.39 15.51 -9.02
N GLU A 161 -7.15 15.00 -9.99
CA GLU A 161 -8.35 14.20 -9.75
C GLU A 161 -8.06 12.89 -9.01
N ASP A 162 -6.86 12.32 -9.19
CA ASP A 162 -6.47 11.05 -8.55
C ASP A 162 -6.27 11.19 -7.05
N ILE A 163 -5.91 12.38 -6.54
CA ILE A 163 -5.76 12.65 -5.11
C ILE A 163 -7.03 12.25 -4.35
N SER A 164 -8.20 12.70 -4.83
CA SER A 164 -9.49 12.36 -4.20
C SER A 164 -9.80 10.86 -4.28
N ARG A 165 -9.43 10.20 -5.39
CA ARG A 165 -9.66 8.76 -5.59
C ARG A 165 -8.77 7.92 -4.68
N ILE A 166 -7.53 8.34 -4.45
CA ILE A 166 -6.61 7.73 -3.48
C ILE A 166 -7.17 7.88 -2.06
N LEU A 167 -7.61 9.09 -1.68
CA LEU A 167 -8.20 9.32 -0.36
C LEU A 167 -9.45 8.45 -0.13
N HIS A 168 -10.30 8.27 -1.14
CA HIS A 168 -11.43 7.35 -1.07
C HIS A 168 -11.01 5.88 -0.94
N ALA A 169 -9.91 5.46 -1.57
CA ALA A 169 -9.37 4.10 -1.41
C ALA A 169 -8.83 3.86 0.02
N VAL A 170 -8.14 4.86 0.59
CA VAL A 170 -7.70 4.84 1.99
C VAL A 170 -8.91 4.78 2.92
N GLN A 171 -9.91 5.65 2.72
CA GLN A 171 -11.16 5.65 3.48
C GLN A 171 -11.87 4.30 3.43
N TYR A 172 -11.97 3.70 2.25
CA TYR A 172 -12.59 2.37 2.10
C TYR A 172 -11.86 1.30 2.91
N SER A 173 -10.53 1.41 3.03
CA SER A 173 -9.73 0.50 3.87
C SER A 173 -9.98 0.73 5.36
N LEU A 174 -10.02 1.99 5.79
CA LEU A 174 -10.21 2.37 7.19
C LEU A 174 -11.61 2.10 7.73
N LEU A 175 -12.65 2.20 6.90
CA LEU A 175 -14.04 1.99 7.30
C LEU A 175 -14.48 0.52 7.25
N ARG A 176 -13.55 -0.41 7.02
CA ARG A 176 -13.83 -1.84 7.16
C ARG A 176 -14.04 -2.17 8.62
N GLN A 177 -14.99 -3.06 8.90
CA GLN A 177 -15.29 -3.57 10.24
C GLN A 177 -14.26 -4.64 10.66
N VAL A 178 -12.97 -4.28 10.60
CA VAL A 178 -11.84 -5.16 10.91
C VAL A 178 -10.80 -4.39 11.70
N ASP A 179 -10.14 -5.10 12.63
CA ASP A 179 -8.92 -4.61 13.28
C ASP A 179 -7.72 -5.00 12.42
N TYR A 180 -6.91 -4.00 12.10
CA TYR A 180 -5.56 -4.21 11.60
C TYR A 180 -4.63 -4.55 12.77
N LEU A 181 -3.74 -5.53 12.57
CA LEU A 181 -2.91 -6.09 13.63
C LEU A 181 -1.42 -5.77 13.44
N ASP A 182 -1.01 -5.44 12.22
CA ASP A 182 0.39 -5.44 11.80
C ASP A 182 0.76 -4.13 11.07
N GLU A 183 0.27 -3.00 11.62
CA GLU A 183 0.63 -1.64 11.23
C GLU A 183 0.11 -1.17 9.85
N GLU A 184 -0.93 -1.83 9.32
CA GLU A 184 -1.56 -1.39 8.07
C GLU A 184 -2.07 0.06 8.15
N GLU A 185 -2.57 0.51 9.30
CA GLU A 185 -3.03 1.91 9.47
C GLU A 185 -1.87 2.91 9.34
N GLU A 186 -0.67 2.54 9.81
CA GLU A 186 0.50 3.41 9.69
C GLU A 186 0.94 3.52 8.23
N ARG A 187 0.95 2.42 7.48
CA ARG A 187 1.27 2.46 6.04
C ARG A 187 0.27 3.30 5.25
N LEU A 188 -1.02 3.20 5.56
CA LEU A 188 -2.05 4.06 4.97
C LEU A 188 -1.82 5.54 5.32
N ALA A 189 -1.37 5.85 6.54
CA ALA A 189 -1.12 7.22 6.98
C ALA A 189 0.05 7.89 6.23
N ILE A 190 1.05 7.13 5.80
CA ILE A 190 2.20 7.64 5.02
C ILE A 190 1.72 8.28 3.70
N ILE A 191 0.68 7.73 3.06
CA ILE A 191 0.11 8.24 1.81
C ILE A 191 -0.31 9.71 1.95
N LEU A 192 -0.94 10.10 3.08
CA LEU A 192 -1.33 11.49 3.33
C LEU A 192 -0.11 12.41 3.42
N ALA A 193 0.96 11.97 4.08
CA ALA A 193 2.20 12.74 4.18
C ALA A 193 2.84 12.95 2.79
N SER A 194 2.83 11.92 1.94
CA SER A 194 3.32 12.00 0.56
C SER A 194 2.47 12.93 -0.30
N LEU A 195 1.14 12.83 -0.24
CA LEU A 195 0.24 13.75 -0.94
C LEU A 195 0.43 15.21 -0.51
N ILE A 196 0.63 15.48 0.79
CA ILE A 196 0.91 16.84 1.27
C ILE A 196 2.25 17.34 0.73
N LYS A 197 3.29 16.50 0.81
CA LYS A 197 4.66 16.90 0.45
C LYS A 197 4.85 17.08 -1.06
N HIS A 198 4.23 16.22 -1.86
CA HIS A 198 4.50 16.13 -3.30
C HIS A 198 3.39 16.71 -4.17
N GLN A 199 2.14 16.84 -3.66
CA GLN A 199 0.96 17.16 -4.48
C GLN A 199 0.16 18.39 -4.00
N ASP A 200 0.64 19.12 -2.99
CA ASP A 200 -0.07 20.27 -2.38
C ASP A 200 -1.51 19.93 -1.94
N ALA A 201 -1.69 18.71 -1.43
CA ALA A 201 -3.02 18.14 -1.14
C ALA A 201 -3.62 18.59 0.21
N GLU A 202 -2.96 19.48 0.96
CA GLU A 202 -3.36 19.86 2.33
C GLU A 202 -4.83 20.32 2.40
N LYS A 203 -5.29 21.14 1.45
CA LYS A 203 -6.69 21.62 1.46
C LYS A 203 -7.69 20.47 1.30
N VAL A 204 -7.42 19.54 0.38
CA VAL A 204 -8.32 18.40 0.08
C VAL A 204 -8.33 17.42 1.26
N ILE A 205 -7.16 17.16 1.85
CA ILE A 205 -7.04 16.26 3.00
C ILE A 205 -7.79 16.79 4.22
N ARG A 206 -7.78 18.10 4.48
CA ARG A 206 -8.54 18.68 5.61
C ARG A 206 -10.04 18.40 5.49
N VAL A 207 -10.60 18.60 4.30
CA VAL A 207 -12.02 18.29 4.03
C VAL A 207 -12.28 16.80 4.23
N TRP A 208 -11.41 15.95 3.67
CA TRP A 208 -11.52 14.51 3.80
C TRP A 208 -11.43 14.00 5.25
N ILE A 209 -10.57 14.60 6.09
CA ILE A 209 -10.49 14.26 7.53
C ILE A 209 -11.79 14.59 8.27
N GLU A 210 -12.40 15.74 7.95
CA GLU A 210 -13.70 16.13 8.53
C GLU A 210 -14.81 15.16 8.10
N GLU A 211 -14.85 14.79 6.82
CA GLU A 211 -15.81 13.82 6.28
C GLU A 211 -15.62 12.42 6.89
N LEU A 212 -14.38 11.92 6.95
CA LEU A 212 -14.05 10.63 7.57
C LEU A 212 -14.48 10.61 9.04
N ALA A 213 -14.18 11.66 9.79
CA ALA A 213 -14.58 11.76 11.18
C ALA A 213 -16.10 11.75 11.35
N GLY A 214 -16.83 12.49 10.51
CA GLY A 214 -18.30 12.49 10.51
C GLY A 214 -18.92 11.12 10.20
N MET A 215 -18.32 10.35 9.28
CA MET A 215 -18.76 8.98 8.98
C MET A 215 -18.59 8.05 10.18
N VAL A 216 -17.42 8.08 10.84
CA VAL A 216 -17.16 7.29 12.04
C VAL A 216 -18.10 7.66 13.18
N GLU A 217 -18.36 8.95 13.37
CA GLU A 217 -19.29 9.42 14.40
C GLU A 217 -20.73 8.97 14.12
N THR A 218 -21.16 9.00 12.87
CA THR A 218 -22.48 8.51 12.45
C THR A 218 -22.60 7.01 12.71
N GLU A 219 -21.60 6.23 12.28
CA GLU A 219 -21.52 4.78 12.50
C GLU A 219 -21.60 4.45 14.01
N MET A 220 -20.87 5.18 14.85
CA MET A 220 -20.89 5.01 16.31
C MET A 220 -22.24 5.36 16.95
N LEU A 221 -22.95 6.36 16.43
CA LEU A 221 -24.26 6.78 16.93
C LEU A 221 -25.36 5.80 16.52
N GLU A 222 -25.39 5.41 15.24
CA GLU A 222 -26.40 4.52 14.68
C GLU A 222 -26.24 3.08 15.19
N ASN A 223 -25.01 2.62 15.40
CA ASN A 223 -24.68 1.28 15.88
C ASN A 223 -24.13 1.27 17.31
N LYS A 224 -24.69 2.10 18.20
CA LYS A 224 -24.22 2.25 19.58
C LYS A 224 -24.14 0.91 20.31
N GLY A 225 -22.94 0.58 20.81
CA GLY A 225 -22.66 -0.68 21.51
C GLY A 225 -22.28 -1.85 20.60
N SER A 226 -22.24 -1.63 19.27
CA SER A 226 -21.72 -2.61 18.32
C SER A 226 -20.20 -2.72 18.43
N LEU A 227 -19.71 -3.97 18.41
CA LEU A 227 -18.29 -4.26 18.34
C LEU A 227 -17.69 -3.79 17.00
N ASP A 228 -18.44 -3.90 15.91
CA ASP A 228 -17.99 -3.49 14.58
C ASP A 228 -17.78 -1.97 14.49
N ALA A 229 -18.71 -1.18 15.05
CA ALA A 229 -18.57 0.28 15.11
C ALA A 229 -17.36 0.68 15.95
N TYR A 230 -17.12 -0.02 17.06
CA TYR A 230 -15.93 0.17 17.88
C TYR A 230 -14.63 -0.15 17.11
N HIS A 231 -14.59 -1.24 16.34
CA HIS A 231 -13.45 -1.60 15.50
C HIS A 231 -13.15 -0.53 14.44
N VAL A 232 -14.18 -0.05 13.74
CA VAL A 232 -14.02 1.05 12.77
C VAL A 232 -13.44 2.30 13.45
N GLN A 233 -13.99 2.72 14.59
CA GLN A 233 -13.46 3.88 15.30
C GLN A 233 -12.02 3.66 15.78
N ARG A 234 -11.70 2.47 16.29
CA ARG A 234 -10.36 2.13 16.76
C ARG A 234 -9.35 2.21 15.62
N THR A 235 -9.64 1.59 14.47
CA THR A 235 -8.81 1.62 13.26
C THR A 235 -8.58 3.05 12.79
N VAL A 236 -9.65 3.86 12.64
CA VAL A 236 -9.51 5.25 12.22
C VAL A 236 -8.74 6.08 13.26
N LYS A 237 -8.96 5.85 14.55
CA LYS A 237 -8.23 6.54 15.63
C LYS A 237 -6.73 6.21 15.61
N ASN A 238 -6.35 4.97 15.34
CA ASN A 238 -4.96 4.57 15.18
C ASN A 238 -4.33 5.24 13.94
N PHE A 239 -5.01 5.17 12.79
CA PHE A 239 -4.60 5.89 11.58
C PHE A 239 -4.36 7.38 11.85
N LEU A 240 -5.31 8.06 12.52
CA LEU A 240 -5.18 9.49 12.83
C LEU A 240 -4.01 9.80 13.78
N LYS A 241 -3.71 8.91 14.75
CA LYS A 241 -2.50 9.06 15.58
C LYS A 241 -1.24 8.93 14.74
N SER A 242 -1.18 7.96 13.83
CA SER A 242 -0.04 7.79 12.91
C SER A 242 0.12 9.01 12.02
N VAL A 243 -0.96 9.54 11.43
CA VAL A 243 -0.94 10.81 10.69
C VAL A 243 -0.38 11.94 11.55
N PHE A 244 -0.87 12.11 12.79
CA PHE A 244 -0.39 13.15 13.69
C PHE A 244 1.12 13.05 13.94
N VAL A 245 1.62 11.86 14.27
CA VAL A 245 3.05 11.61 14.55
C VAL A 245 3.90 11.82 13.28
N ILE A 246 3.50 11.27 12.15
CA ILE A 246 4.23 11.38 10.87
C ILE A 246 4.33 12.84 10.44
N LEU A 247 3.24 13.59 10.43
CA LEU A 247 3.25 15.00 10.02
C LEU A 247 4.08 15.86 10.99
N SER A 248 3.95 15.61 12.30
CA SER A 248 4.74 16.31 13.32
C SER A 248 6.24 16.07 13.14
N SER A 249 6.64 14.81 12.94
CA SER A 249 8.06 14.42 12.78
C SER A 249 8.69 15.03 11.53
N LYS A 250 7.92 15.18 10.44
CA LYS A 250 8.38 15.77 9.17
C LYS A 250 8.25 17.28 9.12
N GLY A 251 7.54 17.91 10.05
CA GLY A 251 7.31 19.36 10.08
C GLY A 251 6.42 19.89 8.94
N ILE A 252 5.54 19.04 8.37
CA ILE A 252 4.64 19.38 7.24
C ILE A 252 3.17 19.33 7.67
N GLY A 253 2.26 19.85 6.84
CA GLY A 253 0.81 19.65 7.03
C GLY A 253 0.24 20.18 8.35
N LYS A 254 0.74 21.33 8.85
CA LYS A 254 0.39 21.85 10.18
C LYS A 254 -1.12 22.04 10.38
N LYS A 255 -1.87 22.42 9.33
CA LYS A 255 -3.32 22.60 9.45
C LYS A 255 -4.03 21.26 9.48
N VAL A 256 -3.61 20.29 8.66
CA VAL A 256 -4.09 18.89 8.75
C VAL A 256 -3.87 18.37 10.17
N ASN A 257 -2.67 18.55 10.71
CA ASN A 257 -2.31 18.06 12.04
C ASN A 257 -3.17 18.69 13.15
N SER A 258 -3.47 19.99 13.02
CA SER A 258 -4.40 20.70 13.91
C SER A 258 -5.82 20.13 13.85
N ASP A 259 -6.31 19.81 12.65
CA ASP A 259 -7.65 19.23 12.47
C ASP A 259 -7.73 17.79 12.98
N VAL A 260 -6.71 16.97 12.70
CA VAL A 260 -6.53 15.62 13.26
C VAL A 260 -6.55 15.65 14.79
N PHE A 261 -5.81 16.57 15.41
CA PHE A 261 -5.76 16.69 16.87
C PHE A 261 -7.15 16.99 17.46
N LYS A 262 -7.92 17.89 16.85
CA LYS A 262 -9.30 18.20 17.32
C LYS A 262 -10.21 16.97 17.27
N VAL A 263 -10.12 16.17 16.21
CA VAL A 263 -10.89 14.92 16.09
C VAL A 263 -10.48 13.95 17.20
N LEU A 264 -9.17 13.72 17.37
CA LEU A 264 -8.65 12.83 18.42
C LEU A 264 -9.05 13.29 19.82
N GLU A 265 -8.94 14.58 20.11
CA GLU A 265 -9.34 15.19 21.39
C GLU A 265 -10.84 14.96 21.65
N LYS A 266 -11.71 15.25 20.68
CA LYS A 266 -13.15 14.99 20.77
C LYS A 266 -13.43 13.52 21.09
N TRP A 267 -12.74 12.60 20.40
CA TRP A 267 -12.94 11.16 20.57
C TRP A 267 -12.33 10.58 21.84
N MET A 268 -11.41 11.28 22.50
CA MET A 268 -10.88 10.85 23.81
C MET A 268 -11.96 10.91 24.90
N TRP A 269 -12.83 11.91 24.86
CA TRP A 269 -13.84 12.15 25.90
C TRP A 269 -15.20 11.55 25.59
N MET A 270 -15.39 10.98 24.40
CA MET A 270 -16.68 10.47 23.91
C MET A 270 -17.25 9.32 24.76
N TYR A 271 -16.40 8.58 25.45
CA TYR A 271 -16.80 7.45 26.31
C TYR A 271 -16.95 7.81 27.79
N LEU A 272 -16.70 9.08 28.15
CA LEU A 272 -16.73 9.57 29.53
C LEU A 272 -18.01 10.33 29.87
N ASN A 273 -18.94 10.46 28.91
CA ASN A 273 -20.24 11.14 29.05
C ASN A 273 -21.40 10.19 28.73
#